data_AF-D1C0U5-F1
#
_entry.id   AF-D1C0U5-F1
#
_cell.length_a   1.000
_cell.length_b   1.000
_cell.length_c   1.000
_cell.angle_alpha   90.00
_cell.angle_beta   90.00
_cell.angle_gamma   90.00
#
_symmetry.space_group_name_H-M   'P 1'
#
loop_
_entity.id
_entity.type
_entity.pdbx_description
1 polymer ?
#
loop_
_entity_poly.entity_id
_entity_poly.type
_entity_poly.pdbx_seq_one_letter_code
_entity_poly.pdbx_strand_id
1 'polypeptide(L)' 'MARQRTGRRPGPEGKGDRAAITLRVPASHKSRYAAEAEGLGLPLTDYIALRLAEVHDLDTPGYLLARQEQQLPIGA' A
#
# COMPACT_ATOMS: atom_id res chain seq x y z
N MET A 1 -25.56 30.54 21.68
CA MET A 1 -24.61 30.62 20.55
C MET A 1 -23.60 29.46 20.65
N ALA A 2 -23.92 28.28 20.10
CA ALA A 2 -23.04 27.11 20.17
C ALA A 2 -22.12 27.05 18.93
N ARG A 3 -20.81 27.06 19.13
CA ARG A 3 -19.81 26.93 18.06
C ARG A 3 -19.61 25.43 17.75
N GLN A 4 -20.13 24.97 16.61
CA GLN A 4 -19.85 23.62 16.12
C GLN A 4 -18.41 23.56 15.59
N ARG A 5 -17.59 22.69 16.19
CA ARG A 5 -16.27 22.31 15.68
C ARG A 5 -16.50 21.36 14.51
N THR A 6 -16.35 21.85 13.28
CA THR A 6 -16.28 21.01 12.08
C THR A 6 -14.94 20.29 12.01
N GLY A 7 -14.73 19.32 12.90
CA GLY A 7 -13.57 18.45 12.84
C GLY A 7 -13.68 17.50 11.65
N ARG A 8 -13.12 17.88 10.49
CA ARG A 8 -12.80 16.89 9.46
C ARG A 8 -11.83 15.89 10.07
N ARG A 9 -12.19 14.60 10.06
CA ARG A 9 -11.24 13.53 10.40
C ARG A 9 -10.02 13.70 9.48
N PRO A 10 -8.77 13.71 10.01
CA PRO A 10 -7.60 13.68 9.16
C PRO A 10 -7.73 12.50 8.20
N GLY A 11 -7.54 12.75 6.91
CA GLY A 11 -7.43 11.66 5.95
C GLY A 11 -6.26 10.74 6.34
N PRO A 12 -6.23 9.49 5.84
CA PRO A 12 -5.05 8.65 5.99
C PRO A 12 -3.80 9.42 5.54
N GLU A 13 -2.68 9.23 6.24
CA GLU A 13 -1.41 9.85 5.85
C GLU A 13 -1.11 9.55 4.37
N GLY A 14 -0.79 10.60 3.62
CA GLY A 14 -0.48 10.47 2.21
C GLY A 14 0.81 9.66 2.03
N LYS A 15 0.79 8.67 1.13
CA LYS A 15 1.94 7.80 0.81
C LYS A 15 3.06 8.51 0.01
N GLY A 16 3.25 9.81 0.18
CA GLY A 16 4.21 10.63 -0.57
C GLY A 16 3.79 10.95 -2.01
N ASP A 17 4.74 11.50 -2.77
CA ASP A 17 4.58 11.86 -4.19
C ASP A 17 4.50 10.60 -5.07
N ARG A 18 3.42 10.48 -5.86
CA ARG A 18 3.15 9.31 -6.71
C ARG A 18 2.26 9.66 -7.89
N ALA A 19 2.54 9.04 -9.03
CA ALA A 19 1.66 9.04 -10.18
C ALA A 19 0.81 7.76 -10.24
N ALA A 20 -0.46 7.89 -10.64
CA ALA A 20 -1.34 6.73 -10.82
C ALA A 20 -1.11 6.10 -12.20
N ILE A 21 -1.05 4.77 -12.24
CA ILE A 21 -0.97 3.98 -13.48
C ILE A 21 -2.24 3.14 -13.60
N THR A 22 -2.86 3.13 -14.78
CA THR A 22 -3.99 2.23 -15.08
C THR A 22 -3.47 1.04 -15.89
N LEU A 23 -3.62 -0.17 -15.35
CA LEU A 23 -3.17 -1.41 -15.99
C LEU A 23 -4.31 -2.42 -16.11
N ARG A 24 -4.37 -3.12 -17.24
CA ARG A 24 -5.19 -4.32 -17.43
C ARG A 24 -4.30 -5.54 -17.53
N VAL A 25 -4.66 -6.61 -16.83
CA VAL A 25 -3.96 -7.90 -16.84
C VAL A 25 -4.97 -9.03 -17.06
N PRO A 26 -4.54 -10.21 -17.55
CA PRO A 26 -5.38 -11.40 -17.56
C PRO A 26 -5.98 -11.69 -16.17
N ALA A 27 -7.21 -12.20 -16.14
CA ALA A 27 -7.92 -12.48 -14.89
C ALA A 27 -7.13 -13.47 -13.99
N SER A 28 -6.50 -14.48 -14.60
CA SER A 28 -5.63 -15.44 -13.91
C SER A 28 -4.44 -14.78 -13.21
N HIS A 29 -3.85 -13.75 -13.83
CA HIS A 29 -2.72 -13.03 -13.25
C HIS A 29 -3.18 -12.23 -12.03
N LYS A 30 -4.33 -11.55 -12.13
CA LYS A 30 -4.92 -10.82 -11.00
C LYS A 30 -5.12 -11.74 -9.80
N SER A 31 -5.67 -12.94 -9.99
CA SER A 31 -5.88 -13.91 -8.91
C SER A 31 -4.56 -14.35 -8.29
N ARG A 32 -3.53 -14.64 -9.11
CA ARG A 32 -2.20 -15.01 -8.63
C ARG A 32 -1.57 -13.87 -7.81
N TYR A 33 -1.56 -12.66 -8.33
CA TYR A 33 -0.98 -11.51 -7.64
C TYR A 33 -1.71 -11.19 -6.34
N ALA A 34 -3.03 -11.39 -6.29
CA ALA A 34 -3.80 -11.22 -5.06
C ALA A 34 -3.38 -12.23 -3.98
N ALA A 35 -3.19 -13.50 -4.33
CA ALA A 35 -2.74 -14.53 -3.40
C ALA A 35 -1.30 -14.26 -2.91
N GLU A 36 -0.40 -13.83 -3.80
CA GLU A 36 0.97 -13.46 -3.42
C GLU A 36 1.00 -12.21 -2.52
N ALA A 37 0.17 -11.21 -2.81
CA ALA A 37 0.03 -10.02 -1.99
C ALA A 37 -0.51 -10.35 -0.58
N GLU A 38 -1.52 -11.23 -0.50
CA GLU A 38 -2.08 -11.71 0.76
C GLU A 38 -1.03 -12.46 1.60
N GLY A 39 -0.23 -13.34 0.97
CA GLY A 39 0.87 -14.04 1.63
C GLY A 39 1.95 -13.12 2.23
N LEU A 40 2.04 -11.87 1.73
CA LEU A 40 2.95 -10.84 2.22
C LEU A 40 2.25 -9.78 3.10
N GLY A 41 0.93 -9.90 3.34
CA GLY A 41 0.17 -8.90 4.09
C GLY A 41 0.06 -7.54 3.37
N LEU A 42 0.24 -7.50 2.05
CA LEU A 42 0.28 -6.29 1.24
C LEU A 42 -1.04 -6.07 0.47
N PRO A 43 -1.47 -4.81 0.28
CA PRO A 43 -2.44 -4.50 -0.77
C PRO A 43 -1.93 -4.93 -2.15
N LEU A 44 -2.82 -5.39 -3.03
CA LEU A 44 -2.44 -5.82 -4.39
C LEU A 44 -1.61 -4.77 -5.15
N THR A 45 -1.99 -3.49 -5.06
CA THR A 45 -1.27 -2.40 -5.74
C THR A 45 0.13 -2.19 -5.18
N ASP A 46 0.29 -2.38 -3.87
CA ASP A 46 1.55 -2.22 -3.15
C ASP A 46 2.49 -3.39 -3.50
N TYR A 47 1.96 -4.62 -3.58
CA TYR A 47 2.68 -5.78 -4.08
C TYR A 47 3.14 -5.58 -5.54
N ILE A 48 2.26 -5.11 -6.43
CA ILE A 48 2.65 -4.86 -7.84
C ILE A 48 3.76 -3.81 -7.93
N ALA A 49 3.66 -2.72 -7.16
CA ALA A 49 4.68 -1.68 -7.13
C ALA A 49 6.04 -2.23 -6.62
N LEU A 50 6.03 -3.06 -5.57
CA LEU A 50 7.22 -3.73 -5.05
C LEU A 50 7.88 -4.60 -6.13
N ARG A 51 7.11 -5.50 -6.76
CA ARG A 51 7.64 -6.41 -7.78
C ARG A 51 8.17 -5.68 -9.01
N LEU A 52 7.54 -4.59 -9.41
CA LEU A 52 8.05 -3.74 -10.48
C LEU A 52 9.36 -3.05 -10.08
N ALA A 53 9.47 -2.53 -8.86
CA ALA A 53 10.71 -1.93 -8.38
C ALA A 53 11.86 -2.95 -8.37
N GLU A 54 11.62 -4.15 -7.83
CA GLU A 54 12.60 -5.25 -7.80
C GLU A 54 13.09 -5.66 -9.19
N VAL A 55 12.17 -5.81 -10.16
CA VAL A 55 12.52 -6.22 -11.54
C VAL A 55 13.29 -5.13 -12.30
N HIS A 56 13.15 -3.87 -11.90
CA HIS A 56 13.79 -2.73 -12.54
C HIS A 56 14.97 -2.16 -11.74
N ASP A 57 15.41 -2.85 -10.68
CA ASP A 57 16.48 -2.39 -9.78
C ASP A 57 16.25 -0.95 -9.25
N LEU A 58 14.99 -0.62 -8.94
CA LEU A 58 14.59 0.66 -8.37
C LEU A 58 14.48 0.57 -6.85
N ASP A 59 14.63 1.71 -6.17
CA ASP A 59 14.43 1.80 -4.73
C ASP A 59 13.01 1.34 -4.33
N THR A 60 12.94 0.51 -3.28
CA THR A 60 11.67 0.08 -2.71
C THR A 60 10.87 1.29 -2.21
N PRO A 61 9.59 1.44 -2.61
CA PRO A 61 8.79 2.56 -2.17
C PRO A 61 8.70 2.65 -0.63
N GLY A 62 9.18 3.75 -0.05
CA GLY A 62 9.35 3.88 1.41
C GLY A 62 8.06 3.71 2.22
N TYR A 63 6.88 3.95 1.64
CA TYR A 63 5.60 3.69 2.29
C TYR A 63 5.27 2.20 2.49
N LEU A 64 6.00 1.29 1.84
CA LEU A 64 5.87 -0.15 2.04
C LEU A 64 6.63 -0.61 3.30
N LEU A 65 7.75 0.05 3.62
CA LEU A 65 8.57 -0.25 4.80
C LEU A 65 7.84 0.15 6.09
N ALA A 66 7.19 1.31 6.09
CA ALA A 66 6.42 1.81 7.23
C ALA A 66 5.25 0.91 7.67
N ARG A 67 4.81 -0.02 6.80
CA ARG A 67 3.71 -0.95 7.11
C ARG A 67 4.18 -2.24 7.79
N GLN A 68 5.37 -2.73 7.46
CA GLN A 68 5.93 -3.92 8.11
C GLN A 68 6.18 -3.66 9.61
N GLU A 69 6.57 -2.45 9.98
CA GLU A 69 6.76 -2.05 11.38
C GLU A 69 5.44 -1.99 12.19
N GLN A 70 4.31 -1.69 11.54
CA GLN A 70 2.99 -1.65 12.19
C GLN A 70 2.38 -3.03 12.44
N GLN A 71 2.97 -4.10 11.88
CA GLN A 71 2.50 -5.48 12.03
C GLN A 71 3.29 -6.30 13.06
N LEU A 72 4.29 -5.71 13.72
CA LEU A 72 4.92 -6.33 14.89
C LEU A 72 3.93 -6.31 16.07
N PRO A 73 3.53 -7.47 16.62
CA PRO A 73 2.71 -7.49 17.82
C PRO A 73 3.50 -6.88 18.98
N ILE A 74 2.99 -5.80 19.56
CA ILE A 74 3.35 -5.40 20.91
C ILE A 74 2.76 -6.47 21.84
N GLY A 75 3.58 -7.43 22.27
CA GLY A 75 3.19 -8.41 23.28
C GLY A 75 4.02 -9.69 23.25
N ALA A 76 5.15 -9.68 23.96
CA ALA A 76 5.74 -10.86 24.59
C ALA A 76 6.10 -10.48 26.02
#